data_AF-A0A257LT88-F1
#
_entry.id   AF-A0A257LT88-F1
#
_cell.length_a   1.000
_cell.length_b   1.000
_cell.length_c   1.000
_cell.angle_alpha   90.00
_cell.angle_beta   90.00
_cell.angle_gamma   90.00
#
_symmetry.space_group_name_H-M   'P 1'
#
loop_
_entity.id
_entity.type
_entity.pdbx_description
1 polymer ?
#
loop_
_entity_poly.entity_id
_entity_poly.type
_entity_poly.pdbx_seq_one_letter_code
_entity_poly.pdbx_strand_id
1 'polypeptide(L)'
;LNLGLGAVTLSSTPTITTNGSSVLTVGGVISGAGVGVTKAGNGSLTLSGANAYTGATTVNSGTLNLTGSAALTGGLVVRGGGTLNLNGTFGASAVANTFIVGQAAGNGILNIPTGVTLTRSNLFLGDAAGVTGAVYQSGGAVTLTQAAGVDNLRIGSAVSGSGYYNLSGGTLTANEIGVGGPTNDTTGVMDVTAGTATSNGWLVVGRGGAKSSGSLNVSGGTVNFGSTAANPLAINWAGTSGAASVVNIGGGAGAAAVRGASATAAGRGLNLAVGNAAGT
;
A
#
# COMPACT_ATOMS: atom_id res chain seq x y z
N LEU A 1 -4.93 20.29 21.38
CA LEU A 1 -6.08 19.93 22.26
C LEU A 1 -6.08 18.42 22.49
N ASN A 2 -6.26 17.97 23.72
CA ASN A 2 -6.41 16.55 24.06
C ASN A 2 -7.75 16.35 24.76
N LEU A 3 -8.61 15.45 24.24
CA LEU A 3 -9.93 15.17 24.78
C LEU A 3 -9.95 14.09 25.87
N GLY A 4 -8.78 13.55 26.25
CA GLY A 4 -8.65 12.53 27.28
C GLY A 4 -9.16 11.16 26.82
N LEU A 5 -9.57 10.34 27.80
CA LEU A 5 -9.91 8.92 27.63
C LEU A 5 -11.43 8.63 27.61
N GLY A 6 -12.27 9.67 27.65
CA GLY A 6 -13.72 9.50 27.61
C GLY A 6 -14.16 8.88 26.29
N ALA A 7 -15.00 7.83 26.35
CA ALA A 7 -15.49 7.15 25.15
C ALA A 7 -16.34 8.08 24.28
N VAL A 8 -16.30 7.86 22.96
CA VAL A 8 -17.06 8.60 21.97
C VAL A 8 -17.93 7.61 21.17
N THR A 9 -19.23 7.83 21.18
CA THR A 9 -20.19 7.04 20.40
C THR A 9 -20.67 7.86 19.22
N LEU A 10 -20.47 7.35 18.01
CA LEU A 10 -20.86 8.01 16.77
C LEU A 10 -22.29 7.59 16.37
N SER A 11 -23.14 8.56 16.08
CA SER A 11 -24.47 8.35 15.46
C SER A 11 -24.49 8.60 13.95
N SER A 12 -23.42 9.21 13.42
CA SER A 12 -23.18 9.47 12.01
C SER A 12 -21.67 9.59 11.77
N THR A 13 -21.22 9.56 10.51
CA THR A 13 -19.81 9.75 10.15
C THR A 13 -19.44 11.23 10.29
N PRO A 14 -18.66 11.64 11.31
CA PRO A 14 -18.30 13.04 11.48
C PRO A 14 -17.15 13.42 10.52
N THR A 15 -17.12 14.70 10.14
CA THR A 15 -15.92 15.34 9.62
C THR A 15 -15.21 16.07 10.76
N ILE A 16 -14.01 15.59 11.11
CA ILE A 16 -13.16 16.18 12.13
C ILE A 16 -12.12 17.05 11.42
N THR A 17 -12.26 18.37 11.58
CA THR A 17 -11.40 19.35 10.92
C THR A 17 -10.39 19.92 11.92
N THR A 18 -9.10 19.82 11.58
CA THR A 18 -7.99 20.45 12.32
C THR A 18 -7.19 21.31 11.35
N ASN A 19 -6.89 22.56 11.69
CA ASN A 19 -6.25 23.52 10.77
C ASN A 19 -4.92 24.09 11.33
N GLY A 20 -4.09 24.60 10.43
CA GLY A 20 -2.77 25.13 10.74
C GLY A 20 -1.89 24.08 11.40
N SER A 21 -1.09 24.50 12.39
CA SER A 21 -0.26 23.60 13.19
C SER A 21 -1.03 22.89 14.31
N SER A 22 -2.37 22.93 14.31
CA SER A 22 -3.18 22.35 15.38
C SER A 22 -3.08 20.83 15.40
N VAL A 23 -2.95 20.28 16.60
CA VAL A 23 -3.04 18.85 16.88
C VAL A 23 -4.22 18.58 17.80
N LEU A 24 -5.12 17.70 17.38
CA LEU A 24 -6.20 17.15 18.19
C LEU A 24 -5.90 15.69 18.54
N THR A 25 -5.93 15.34 19.83
CA THR A 25 -5.81 13.96 20.29
C THR A 25 -7.11 13.49 20.92
N VAL A 26 -7.60 12.33 20.49
CA VAL A 26 -8.73 11.60 21.09
C VAL A 26 -8.21 10.28 21.62
N GLY A 27 -8.13 10.16 22.95
CA GLY A 27 -7.62 8.96 23.61
C GLY A 27 -8.69 7.94 24.00
N GLY A 28 -9.95 8.37 24.08
CA GLY A 28 -11.07 7.46 24.30
C GLY A 28 -11.35 6.57 23.10
N VAL A 29 -12.03 5.45 23.36
CA VAL A 29 -12.52 4.55 22.30
C VAL A 29 -13.61 5.25 21.51
N ILE A 30 -13.42 5.37 20.20
CA ILE A 30 -14.48 5.79 19.27
C ILE A 30 -15.20 4.54 18.77
N SER A 31 -16.53 4.52 18.88
CA SER A 31 -17.38 3.38 18.50
C SER A 31 -18.57 3.81 17.64
N GLY A 32 -19.12 2.87 16.87
CA GLY A 32 -20.31 3.09 16.04
C GLY A 32 -20.46 2.05 14.92
N ALA A 33 -21.64 1.46 14.80
CA ALA A 33 -21.93 0.47 13.76
C ALA A 33 -22.18 1.15 12.41
N GLY A 34 -21.51 0.72 11.34
CA GLY A 34 -21.65 1.24 9.98
C GLY A 34 -21.15 2.68 9.76
N VAL A 35 -20.81 3.40 10.83
CA VAL A 35 -20.34 4.79 10.78
C VAL A 35 -18.83 4.87 10.86
N GLY A 36 -18.27 5.82 10.12
CA GLY A 36 -16.83 5.99 9.94
C GLY A 36 -16.31 7.26 10.56
N VAL A 37 -15.11 7.67 10.16
CA VAL A 37 -14.52 8.98 10.53
C VAL A 37 -13.91 9.62 9.29
N THR A 38 -14.20 10.91 9.08
CA THR A 38 -13.54 11.71 8.05
C THR A 38 -12.61 12.74 8.70
N LYS A 39 -11.32 12.70 8.36
CA LYS A 39 -10.34 13.73 8.74
C LYS A 39 -10.25 14.78 7.63
N ALA A 40 -10.36 16.05 7.99
CA ALA A 40 -10.16 17.20 7.10
C ALA A 40 -9.29 18.29 7.74
N GLY A 41 -8.94 19.30 6.95
CA GLY A 41 -8.05 20.39 7.34
C GLY A 41 -6.58 19.98 7.36
N ASN A 42 -5.67 20.95 7.21
CA ASN A 42 -4.22 20.71 7.06
C ASN A 42 -3.49 20.35 8.37
N GLY A 43 -4.15 20.46 9.53
CA GLY A 43 -3.60 20.05 10.83
C GLY A 43 -3.62 18.54 11.06
N SER A 44 -3.32 18.12 12.30
CA SER A 44 -3.21 16.71 12.69
C SER A 44 -4.33 16.25 13.63
N LEU A 45 -4.82 15.03 13.41
CA LEU A 45 -5.70 14.28 14.31
C LEU A 45 -4.99 12.99 14.75
N THR A 46 -4.93 12.74 16.06
CA THR A 46 -4.42 11.50 16.64
C THR A 46 -5.54 10.75 17.32
N LEU A 47 -5.78 9.51 16.90
CA LEU A 47 -6.72 8.59 17.54
C LEU A 47 -5.91 7.50 18.24
N SER A 48 -5.83 7.57 19.56
CA SER A 48 -4.99 6.67 20.37
C SER A 48 -5.78 5.61 21.14
N GLY A 49 -7.11 5.73 21.21
CA GLY A 49 -7.98 4.69 21.73
C GLY A 49 -8.05 3.46 20.82
N ALA A 50 -8.44 2.31 21.38
CA ALA A 50 -8.73 1.10 20.61
C ALA A 50 -10.09 1.23 19.90
N ASN A 51 -10.11 1.99 18.81
CA ASN A 51 -11.35 2.38 18.13
C ASN A 51 -12.09 1.15 17.56
N ALA A 52 -13.40 1.15 17.70
CA ALA A 52 -14.32 0.04 17.36
C ALA A 52 -15.47 0.49 16.45
N TYR A 53 -15.36 1.65 15.80
CA TYR A 53 -16.27 2.01 14.72
C TYR A 53 -16.00 1.12 13.49
N THR A 54 -17.05 0.83 12.72
CA THR A 54 -16.97 -0.19 11.65
C THR A 54 -17.14 0.37 10.24
N GLY A 55 -17.52 1.64 10.10
CA GLY A 55 -17.56 2.34 8.82
C GLY A 55 -16.17 2.78 8.35
N ALA A 56 -16.13 3.41 7.16
CA ALA A 56 -14.87 3.77 6.50
C ALA A 56 -14.13 4.91 7.21
N THR A 57 -12.79 4.84 7.19
CA THR A 57 -11.94 5.97 7.58
C THR A 57 -11.49 6.70 6.32
N THR A 58 -11.76 8.00 6.25
CA THR A 58 -11.35 8.85 5.12
C THR A 58 -10.41 9.96 5.60
N VAL A 59 -9.26 10.11 4.96
CA VAL A 59 -8.35 11.26 5.17
C VAL A 59 -8.45 12.15 3.95
N ASN A 60 -9.23 13.23 4.05
CA ASN A 60 -9.35 14.22 2.98
C ASN A 60 -8.11 15.10 2.88
N SER A 61 -7.54 15.51 4.02
CA SER A 61 -6.32 16.33 4.07
C SER A 61 -5.67 16.35 5.46
N GLY A 62 -4.42 16.83 5.49
CA GLY A 62 -3.60 16.88 6.70
C GLY A 62 -3.22 15.48 7.19
N THR A 63 -2.97 15.34 8.48
CA THR A 63 -2.44 14.08 9.04
C THR A 63 -3.44 13.39 9.95
N LEU A 64 -3.65 12.09 9.74
CA LEU A 64 -4.31 11.19 10.68
C LEU A 64 -3.26 10.24 11.26
N ASN A 65 -3.06 10.27 12.57
CA ASN A 65 -2.24 9.31 13.31
C ASN A 65 -3.15 8.29 14.00
N LEU A 66 -3.00 7.02 13.67
CA LEU A 66 -3.66 5.92 14.36
C LEU A 66 -2.63 5.19 15.21
N THR A 67 -2.65 5.41 16.52
CA THR A 67 -1.70 4.81 17.47
C THR A 67 -2.33 3.76 18.36
N GLY A 68 -3.66 3.77 18.50
CA GLY A 68 -4.39 2.69 19.16
C GLY A 68 -4.54 1.47 18.25
N SER A 69 -4.77 0.30 18.87
CA SER A 69 -5.20 -0.90 18.12
C SER A 69 -6.62 -0.67 17.62
N ALA A 70 -6.76 -0.18 16.39
CA ALA A 70 -8.06 0.13 15.80
C ALA A 70 -8.57 -1.07 15.00
N ALA A 71 -9.84 -1.40 15.20
CA ALA A 71 -10.57 -2.26 14.29
C ALA A 71 -10.88 -1.45 13.01
N LEU A 72 -9.91 -1.33 12.10
CA LEU A 72 -10.12 -0.77 10.76
C LEU A 72 -10.87 -1.79 9.89
N THR A 73 -12.10 -2.09 10.28
CA THR A 73 -12.97 -3.07 9.63
C THR A 73 -13.80 -2.47 8.50
N GLY A 74 -13.69 -1.16 8.27
CA GLY A 74 -14.27 -0.47 7.11
C GLY A 74 -13.23 -0.25 6.00
N GLY A 75 -13.68 0.33 4.89
CA GLY A 75 -12.80 0.84 3.84
C GLY A 75 -11.86 1.94 4.36
N LEU A 76 -10.73 2.11 3.69
CA LEU A 76 -9.75 3.14 4.05
C LEU A 76 -9.40 3.93 2.79
N VAL A 77 -9.55 5.25 2.86
CA VAL A 77 -9.27 6.14 1.73
C VAL A 77 -8.40 7.29 2.21
N VAL A 78 -7.20 7.39 1.65
CA VAL A 78 -6.34 8.57 1.79
C VAL A 78 -6.44 9.34 0.48
N ARG A 79 -7.09 10.51 0.50
CA ARG A 79 -7.24 11.37 -0.68
C ARG A 79 -5.96 12.20 -0.88
N GLY A 80 -5.88 12.92 -2.01
CA GLY A 80 -4.75 13.80 -2.26
C GLY A 80 -4.66 14.94 -1.23
N GLY A 81 -3.45 15.14 -0.69
CA GLY A 81 -3.17 16.06 0.42
C GLY A 81 -3.36 15.46 1.81
N GLY A 82 -3.73 14.18 1.91
CA GLY A 82 -3.86 13.45 3.17
C GLY A 82 -2.65 12.56 3.46
N THR A 83 -2.31 12.45 4.74
CA THR A 83 -1.30 11.52 5.26
C THR A 83 -1.91 10.65 6.35
N LEU A 84 -1.75 9.34 6.23
CA LEU A 84 -2.13 8.37 7.26
C LEU A 84 -0.88 7.71 7.85
N ASN A 85 -0.72 7.85 9.16
CA ASN A 85 0.33 7.19 9.92
C ASN A 85 -0.26 6.05 10.74
N LEU A 86 0.14 4.82 10.42
CA LEU A 86 -0.24 3.63 11.18
C LEU A 86 0.81 3.37 12.27
N ASN A 87 0.43 3.22 13.53
CA ASN A 87 1.34 2.94 14.65
C ASN A 87 0.71 1.95 15.65
N GLY A 88 -0.08 1.00 15.15
CA GLY A 88 -0.80 0.01 15.96
C GLY A 88 -1.05 -1.29 15.19
N THR A 89 -1.83 -2.18 15.80
CA THR A 89 -2.30 -3.41 15.13
C THR A 89 -3.66 -3.15 14.50
N PHE A 90 -3.80 -3.47 13.21
CA PHE A 90 -5.03 -3.28 12.46
C PHE A 90 -5.50 -4.63 11.93
N GLY A 91 -6.52 -5.18 12.60
CA GLY A 91 -7.02 -6.54 12.37
C GLY A 91 -7.45 -6.82 10.93
N ALA A 92 -7.62 -8.11 10.63
CA ALA A 92 -8.17 -8.60 9.39
C ALA A 92 -9.62 -8.10 9.21
N SER A 93 -9.90 -7.51 8.05
CA SER A 93 -11.28 -7.25 7.66
C SER A 93 -11.87 -8.51 7.03
N ALA A 94 -12.99 -9.00 7.57
CA ALA A 94 -13.77 -10.09 6.99
C ALA A 94 -14.58 -9.65 5.74
N VAL A 95 -14.65 -8.33 5.48
CA VAL A 95 -15.33 -7.75 4.33
C VAL A 95 -14.30 -7.23 3.33
N ALA A 96 -14.57 -7.41 2.04
CA ALA A 96 -13.75 -6.96 0.91
C ALA A 96 -13.55 -5.43 0.93
N ASN A 97 -12.62 -4.97 1.76
CA ASN A 97 -12.39 -3.55 1.97
C ASN A 97 -11.18 -3.13 1.15
N THR A 98 -11.47 -2.40 0.08
CA THR A 98 -10.46 -1.70 -0.69
C THR A 98 -9.80 -0.63 0.17
N PHE A 99 -8.47 -0.68 0.24
CA PHE A 99 -7.68 0.43 0.74
C PHE A 99 -7.16 1.22 -0.47
N ILE A 100 -7.50 2.50 -0.53
CA ILE A 100 -7.05 3.42 -1.58
C ILE A 100 -6.13 4.49 -0.98
N VAL A 101 -5.01 4.76 -1.65
CA VAL A 101 -4.13 5.89 -1.37
C VAL A 101 -3.96 6.70 -2.64
N GLY A 102 -4.33 7.97 -2.60
CA GLY A 102 -4.36 8.86 -3.76
C GLY A 102 -5.61 8.67 -4.63
N GLN A 103 -6.78 9.10 -4.13
CA GLN A 103 -8.07 9.08 -4.86
C GLN A 103 -8.57 10.47 -5.30
N ALA A 104 -7.80 11.54 -5.11
CA ALA A 104 -8.16 12.92 -5.51
C ALA A 104 -6.90 13.78 -5.68
N ALA A 105 -7.04 14.97 -6.28
CA ALA A 105 -5.93 15.88 -6.57
C ALA A 105 -4.97 16.09 -5.38
N GLY A 106 -3.67 16.04 -5.65
CA GLY A 106 -2.60 16.06 -4.64
C GLY A 106 -2.03 14.67 -4.35
N ASN A 107 -1.19 14.57 -3.32
CA ASN A 107 -0.51 13.32 -2.96
C ASN A 107 -1.17 12.69 -1.74
N GLY A 108 -1.62 11.44 -1.85
CA GLY A 108 -2.04 10.64 -0.70
C GLY A 108 -0.85 9.86 -0.17
N ILE A 109 -0.61 9.87 1.15
CA ILE A 109 0.53 9.20 1.77
C ILE A 109 0.06 8.23 2.85
N LEU A 110 0.63 7.02 2.84
CA LEU A 110 0.49 6.03 3.89
C LEU A 110 1.87 5.65 4.44
N ASN A 111 2.03 5.74 5.76
CA ASN A 111 3.25 5.34 6.46
C ASN A 111 2.98 4.11 7.33
N ILE A 112 3.82 3.07 7.15
CA ILE A 112 3.74 1.77 7.82
C ILE A 112 5.10 1.47 8.48
N PRO A 113 5.28 1.81 9.76
CA PRO A 113 6.49 1.54 10.53
C PRO A 113 6.52 0.11 11.09
N THR A 114 7.58 -0.19 11.84
CA THR A 114 7.73 -1.43 12.59
C THR A 114 6.60 -1.61 13.62
N GLY A 115 6.26 -2.87 13.93
CA GLY A 115 5.19 -3.20 14.87
C GLY A 115 3.77 -3.11 14.32
N VAL A 116 3.58 -2.56 13.11
CA VAL A 116 2.27 -2.56 12.44
C VAL A 116 1.98 -3.93 11.81
N THR A 117 0.79 -4.47 12.06
CA THR A 117 0.20 -5.55 11.26
C THR A 117 -1.03 -5.00 10.54
N LEU A 118 -1.06 -5.16 9.22
CA LEU A 118 -2.12 -4.67 8.35
C LEU A 118 -2.59 -5.79 7.43
N THR A 119 -3.83 -6.25 7.62
CA THR A 119 -4.45 -7.26 6.75
C THR A 119 -5.66 -6.68 6.03
N ARG A 120 -5.61 -6.58 4.69
CA ARG A 120 -6.66 -6.01 3.83
C ARG A 120 -6.93 -6.91 2.62
N SER A 121 -8.00 -6.66 1.88
CA SER A 121 -8.24 -7.37 0.62
C SER A 121 -7.33 -6.85 -0.48
N ASN A 122 -7.37 -5.54 -0.70
CA ASN A 122 -6.56 -4.87 -1.73
C ASN A 122 -5.97 -3.56 -1.20
N LEU A 123 -4.93 -3.09 -1.89
CA LEU A 123 -4.30 -1.79 -1.72
C LEU A 123 -4.04 -1.17 -3.09
N PHE A 124 -4.70 -0.06 -3.40
CA PHE A 124 -4.61 0.64 -4.68
C PHE A 124 -3.99 2.02 -4.51
N LEU A 125 -2.95 2.32 -5.29
CA LEU A 125 -2.18 3.55 -5.22
C LEU A 125 -2.34 4.35 -6.50
N GLY A 126 -2.62 5.65 -6.38
CA GLY A 126 -2.87 6.50 -7.55
C GLY A 126 -4.14 6.07 -8.28
N ASP A 127 -5.25 5.99 -7.55
CA ASP A 127 -6.54 5.51 -8.03
C ASP A 127 -7.43 6.65 -8.54
N ALA A 128 -6.82 7.67 -9.14
CA ALA A 128 -7.49 8.75 -9.84
C ALA A 128 -6.53 9.43 -10.84
N ALA A 129 -7.09 10.07 -11.87
CA ALA A 129 -6.30 10.74 -12.90
C ALA A 129 -5.50 11.93 -12.35
N GLY A 130 -4.21 11.98 -12.66
CA GLY A 130 -3.31 13.06 -12.23
C GLY A 130 -2.97 13.04 -10.74
N VAL A 131 -3.22 11.93 -10.05
CA VAL A 131 -3.03 11.78 -8.61
C VAL A 131 -1.88 10.84 -8.31
N THR A 132 -1.12 11.17 -7.26
CA THR A 132 -0.09 10.26 -6.73
C THR A 132 -0.53 9.63 -5.41
N GLY A 133 -0.52 8.31 -5.35
CA GLY A 133 -0.61 7.54 -4.10
C GLY A 133 0.73 6.98 -3.70
N ALA A 134 1.20 7.26 -2.49
CA ALA A 134 2.50 6.82 -1.99
C ALA A 134 2.37 6.00 -0.71
N VAL A 135 3.07 4.86 -0.65
CA VAL A 135 3.23 4.04 0.56
C VAL A 135 4.69 3.98 0.94
N TYR A 136 4.98 4.23 2.22
CA TYR A 136 6.28 4.05 2.82
C TYR A 136 6.18 2.97 3.90
N GLN A 137 6.62 1.76 3.58
CA GLN A 137 6.73 0.67 4.53
C GLN A 137 8.17 0.52 5.00
N SER A 138 8.46 1.06 6.19
CA SER A 138 9.76 0.92 6.86
C SER A 138 9.83 -0.29 7.78
N GLY A 139 8.71 -0.98 8.00
CA GLY A 139 8.63 -2.18 8.84
C GLY A 139 7.26 -2.85 8.79
N GLY A 140 6.95 -3.63 9.81
CA GLY A 140 5.63 -4.24 9.97
C GLY A 140 5.33 -5.36 8.97
N ALA A 141 4.10 -5.86 9.01
CA ALA A 141 3.60 -6.91 8.15
C ALA A 141 2.32 -6.45 7.43
N VAL A 142 2.39 -6.36 6.10
CA VAL A 142 1.25 -6.07 5.23
C VAL A 142 0.86 -7.36 4.52
N THR A 143 -0.39 -7.77 4.68
CA THR A 143 -0.96 -8.95 4.00
C THR A 143 -2.21 -8.55 3.23
N LEU A 144 -2.21 -8.80 1.93
CA LEU A 144 -3.34 -8.60 1.03
C LEU A 144 -3.93 -9.96 0.67
N THR A 145 -5.22 -10.14 0.95
CA THR A 145 -5.85 -11.48 1.02
C THR A 145 -6.85 -11.78 -0.08
N GLN A 146 -7.11 -10.85 -1.00
CA GLN A 146 -8.03 -11.10 -2.11
C GLN A 146 -7.51 -12.26 -2.98
N ALA A 147 -8.41 -13.12 -3.47
CA ALA A 147 -8.04 -14.29 -4.27
C ALA A 147 -7.13 -13.96 -5.47
N ALA A 148 -6.28 -14.92 -5.87
CA ALA A 148 -5.37 -14.77 -7.00
C ALA A 148 -6.14 -14.49 -8.32
N GLY A 149 -5.58 -13.66 -9.20
CA GLY A 149 -6.20 -13.24 -10.46
C GLY A 149 -7.07 -11.97 -10.34
N VAL A 150 -7.21 -11.42 -9.14
CA VAL A 150 -7.69 -10.06 -8.88
C VAL A 150 -6.53 -9.28 -8.30
N ASP A 151 -6.30 -8.06 -8.80
CA ASP A 151 -5.18 -7.25 -8.38
C ASP A 151 -5.29 -6.95 -6.88
N ASN A 152 -4.37 -7.51 -6.08
CA ASN A 152 -4.32 -7.27 -4.64
C ASN A 152 -3.63 -5.93 -4.38
N LEU A 153 -2.41 -5.77 -4.91
CA LEU A 153 -1.68 -4.52 -4.89
C LEU A 153 -1.64 -3.94 -6.31
N ARG A 154 -2.21 -2.74 -6.50
CA ARG A 154 -2.03 -1.94 -7.72
C ARG A 154 -1.24 -0.69 -7.40
N ILE A 155 -0.12 -0.52 -8.07
CA ILE A 155 0.71 0.68 -7.99
C ILE A 155 0.53 1.43 -9.32
N GLY A 156 -0.18 2.56 -9.29
CA GLY A 156 -0.66 3.24 -10.50
C GLY A 156 -1.97 2.59 -10.96
N SER A 157 -3.04 2.76 -10.18
CA SER A 157 -4.28 1.98 -10.28
C SER A 157 -5.26 2.47 -11.34
N ALA A 158 -5.34 3.78 -11.58
CA ALA A 158 -6.31 4.39 -12.49
C ALA A 158 -5.65 5.07 -13.69
N VAL A 159 -6.43 5.38 -14.73
CA VAL A 159 -5.97 6.09 -15.93
C VAL A 159 -5.27 7.40 -15.55
N SER A 160 -4.03 7.61 -16.02
CA SER A 160 -3.19 8.76 -15.66
C SER A 160 -2.87 8.88 -14.16
N GLY A 161 -3.10 7.83 -13.38
CA GLY A 161 -2.76 7.74 -11.97
C GLY A 161 -1.32 7.26 -11.76
N SER A 162 -0.68 7.79 -10.72
CA SER A 162 0.69 7.43 -10.34
C SER A 162 0.72 6.75 -8.97
N GLY A 163 1.33 5.58 -8.87
CA GLY A 163 1.56 4.89 -7.61
C GLY A 163 3.04 4.81 -7.27
N TYR A 164 3.34 4.93 -5.98
CA TYR A 164 4.67 4.72 -5.43
C TYR A 164 4.61 3.82 -4.20
N TYR A 165 5.43 2.77 -4.16
CA TYR A 165 5.57 1.92 -3.00
C TYR A 165 7.05 1.77 -2.65
N ASN A 166 7.44 2.19 -1.45
CA ASN A 166 8.78 1.95 -0.91
C ASN A 166 8.71 0.90 0.21
N LEU A 167 9.35 -0.24 -0.03
CA LEU A 167 9.63 -1.25 0.99
C LEU A 167 11.08 -1.11 1.45
N SER A 168 11.26 -0.51 2.61
CA SER A 168 12.56 -0.34 3.28
C SER A 168 12.69 -1.17 4.55
N GLY A 169 11.70 -2.01 4.86
CA GLY A 169 11.74 -2.99 5.94
C GLY A 169 10.41 -3.72 6.10
N GLY A 170 10.42 -4.82 6.86
CA GLY A 170 9.21 -5.61 7.13
C GLY A 170 8.84 -6.57 6.00
N THR A 171 7.56 -6.96 5.95
CA THR A 171 7.02 -7.92 4.99
C THR A 171 5.80 -7.38 4.27
N LEU A 172 5.72 -7.63 2.96
CA LEU A 172 4.55 -7.43 2.13
C LEU A 172 4.19 -8.77 1.50
N THR A 173 2.99 -9.28 1.73
CA THR A 173 2.47 -10.51 1.10
C THR A 173 1.19 -10.20 0.36
N ALA A 174 1.10 -10.59 -0.90
CA ALA A 174 -0.09 -10.47 -1.73
C ALA A 174 -0.19 -11.68 -2.65
N ASN A 175 -1.37 -11.97 -3.20
CA ASN A 175 -1.52 -12.96 -4.27
C ASN A 175 -1.16 -12.38 -5.64
N GLU A 176 -1.22 -11.06 -5.79
CA GLU A 176 -0.84 -10.39 -7.03
C GLU A 176 -0.30 -8.98 -6.75
N ILE A 177 0.87 -8.68 -7.29
CA ILE A 177 1.50 -7.36 -7.22
C ILE A 177 1.60 -6.81 -8.63
N GLY A 178 0.87 -5.73 -8.91
CA GLY A 178 0.94 -4.98 -10.17
C GLY A 178 1.66 -3.65 -9.98
N VAL A 179 2.76 -3.45 -10.71
CA VAL A 179 3.55 -2.23 -10.76
C VAL A 179 3.33 -1.56 -12.11
N GLY A 180 2.53 -0.50 -12.16
CA GLY A 180 1.93 0.04 -13.39
C GLY A 180 0.66 -0.75 -13.67
N GLY A 181 -0.48 -0.23 -13.22
CA GLY A 181 -1.76 -0.95 -13.16
C GLY A 181 -2.51 -1.02 -14.49
N PRO A 182 -3.54 -1.90 -14.57
CA PRO A 182 -4.11 -2.46 -15.80
C PRO A 182 -4.81 -1.46 -16.74
N THR A 183 -5.07 -0.24 -16.28
CA THR A 183 -5.69 0.82 -17.07
C THR A 183 -4.66 1.48 -17.98
N ASN A 184 -5.07 2.27 -18.98
CA ASN A 184 -4.14 2.99 -19.87
C ASN A 184 -3.42 4.14 -19.14
N ASP A 185 -2.25 4.55 -19.64
CA ASP A 185 -1.48 5.71 -19.15
C ASP A 185 -1.17 5.71 -17.64
N THR A 186 -0.94 4.55 -17.01
CA THR A 186 -0.57 4.48 -15.59
C THR A 186 0.94 4.54 -15.37
N THR A 187 1.37 5.05 -14.22
CA THR A 187 2.77 4.96 -13.78
C THR A 187 2.81 4.27 -12.42
N GLY A 188 3.54 3.15 -12.33
CA GLY A 188 3.80 2.52 -11.05
C GLY A 188 5.29 2.38 -10.78
N VAL A 189 5.70 2.72 -9.55
CA VAL A 189 7.07 2.52 -9.09
C VAL A 189 7.04 1.76 -7.77
N MET A 190 7.79 0.68 -7.70
CA MET A 190 8.04 -0.07 -6.48
C MET A 190 9.53 -0.11 -6.21
N ASP A 191 9.96 0.48 -5.11
CA ASP A 191 11.32 0.40 -4.62
C ASP A 191 11.38 -0.61 -3.46
N VAL A 192 12.30 -1.56 -3.56
CA VAL A 192 12.63 -2.52 -2.51
C VAL A 192 14.10 -2.29 -2.15
N THR A 193 14.29 -1.70 -0.98
CA THR A 193 15.61 -1.33 -0.46
C THR A 193 16.01 -2.21 0.73
N ALA A 194 15.03 -2.83 1.40
CA ALA A 194 15.18 -3.87 2.42
C ALA A 194 13.85 -4.61 2.63
N GLY A 195 13.80 -5.56 3.56
CA GLY A 195 12.59 -6.35 3.83
C GLY A 195 12.29 -7.42 2.78
N THR A 196 11.05 -7.90 2.77
CA THR A 196 10.62 -8.97 1.83
C THR A 196 9.24 -8.69 1.25
N ALA A 197 9.16 -8.54 -0.07
CA ALA A 197 7.91 -8.57 -0.82
C ALA A 197 7.68 -9.96 -1.39
N THR A 198 6.47 -10.51 -1.24
CA THR A 198 6.10 -11.83 -1.75
C THR A 198 4.79 -11.74 -2.51
N SER A 199 4.82 -12.13 -3.79
CA SER A 199 3.63 -12.45 -4.56
C SER A 199 3.41 -13.96 -4.61
N ASN A 200 2.28 -14.45 -4.10
CA ASN A 200 1.86 -15.86 -4.17
C ASN A 200 1.19 -16.23 -5.50
N GLY A 201 1.16 -15.30 -6.45
CA GLY A 201 0.63 -15.50 -7.79
C GLY A 201 1.48 -14.74 -8.79
N TRP A 202 0.95 -13.64 -9.31
CA TRP A 202 1.61 -12.85 -10.35
C TRP A 202 2.34 -11.63 -9.77
N LEU A 203 3.56 -11.42 -10.22
CA LEU A 203 4.24 -10.14 -10.15
C LEU A 203 4.24 -9.57 -11.57
N VAL A 204 3.55 -8.45 -11.79
CA VAL A 204 3.43 -7.82 -13.10
C VAL A 204 4.05 -6.44 -13.05
N VAL A 205 4.99 -6.16 -13.96
CA VAL A 205 5.64 -4.85 -14.11
C VAL A 205 5.27 -4.28 -15.48
N GLY A 206 4.42 -3.26 -15.47
CA GLY A 206 3.67 -2.78 -16.63
C GLY A 206 2.55 -3.74 -16.99
N ARG A 207 1.41 -3.58 -16.34
CA ARG A 207 0.16 -4.27 -16.66
C ARG A 207 -0.75 -3.29 -17.38
N GLY A 208 -1.30 -3.61 -18.53
CA GLY A 208 -2.37 -2.79 -19.14
C GLY A 208 -2.04 -2.22 -20.51
N GLY A 209 -2.97 -1.41 -21.03
CA GLY A 209 -2.96 -0.91 -22.41
C GLY A 209 -1.95 0.21 -22.68
N ALA A 210 -2.26 1.10 -23.65
CA ALA A 210 -1.28 2.05 -24.19
C ALA A 210 -0.58 2.87 -23.08
N LYS A 211 0.76 2.88 -23.12
CA LYS A 211 1.68 3.70 -22.28
C LYS A 211 1.76 3.40 -20.78
N SER A 212 1.12 2.35 -20.27
CA SER A 212 1.23 1.99 -18.84
C SER A 212 2.63 1.48 -18.51
N SER A 213 3.30 2.16 -17.57
CA SER A 213 4.73 1.99 -17.29
C SER A 213 4.95 1.52 -15.86
N GLY A 214 5.81 0.51 -15.69
CA GLY A 214 6.13 -0.08 -14.40
C GLY A 214 7.63 -0.07 -14.12
N SER A 215 8.05 0.41 -12.96
CA SER A 215 9.43 0.32 -12.51
C SER A 215 9.52 -0.44 -11.20
N LEU A 216 10.16 -1.61 -11.21
CA LEU A 216 10.50 -2.34 -9.99
C LEU A 216 12.00 -2.20 -9.77
N ASN A 217 12.40 -1.49 -8.71
CA ASN A 217 13.80 -1.32 -8.34
C ASN A 217 14.08 -2.13 -7.08
N VAL A 218 15.01 -3.08 -7.16
CA VAL A 218 15.43 -3.92 -6.04
C VAL A 218 16.91 -3.64 -5.79
N SER A 219 17.18 -2.65 -4.94
CA SER A 219 18.54 -2.27 -4.54
C SER A 219 18.96 -2.88 -3.19
N GLY A 220 18.02 -3.51 -2.48
CA GLY A 220 18.27 -4.37 -1.33
C GLY A 220 17.02 -5.18 -0.96
N GLY A 221 17.13 -6.10 -0.01
CA GLY A 221 16.00 -6.95 0.40
C GLY A 221 15.68 -8.06 -0.61
N THR A 222 14.45 -8.57 -0.57
CA THR A 222 14.04 -9.71 -1.42
C THR A 222 12.65 -9.51 -1.99
N VAL A 223 12.51 -9.79 -3.29
CA VAL A 223 11.21 -9.95 -3.96
C VAL A 223 11.06 -11.41 -4.35
N ASN A 224 10.10 -12.08 -3.74
CA ASN A 224 9.70 -13.43 -4.10
C ASN A 224 8.44 -13.37 -4.97
N PHE A 225 8.41 -14.22 -5.99
CA PHE A 225 7.20 -14.49 -6.76
C PHE A 225 7.08 -15.99 -7.02
N GLY A 226 5.86 -16.48 -7.05
CA GLY A 226 5.62 -17.89 -7.36
C GLY A 226 4.14 -18.16 -7.45
N SER A 227 3.76 -19.04 -8.37
CA SER A 227 2.38 -19.42 -8.61
C SER A 227 2.33 -20.92 -8.92
N THR A 228 1.25 -21.57 -8.51
CA THR A 228 0.94 -22.93 -8.98
C THR A 228 0.42 -22.94 -10.43
N ALA A 229 0.04 -21.78 -10.99
CA ALA A 229 -0.66 -21.63 -12.27
C ALA A 229 0.21 -21.14 -13.47
N ALA A 230 1.54 -21.26 -13.38
CA ALA A 230 2.55 -20.89 -14.40
C ALA A 230 2.85 -19.37 -14.60
N ASN A 231 4.09 -19.09 -15.05
CA ASN A 231 4.69 -17.79 -15.40
C ASN A 231 4.56 -16.63 -14.38
N PRO A 232 4.94 -16.78 -13.10
CA PRO A 232 4.64 -15.82 -12.04
C PRO A 232 5.25 -14.41 -12.17
N LEU A 233 6.09 -14.14 -13.17
CA LEU A 233 6.61 -12.79 -13.49
C LEU A 233 6.24 -12.41 -14.93
N ALA A 234 5.60 -11.25 -15.10
CA ALA A 234 5.29 -10.67 -16.40
C ALA A 234 5.80 -9.23 -16.49
N ILE A 235 6.38 -8.85 -17.63
CA ILE A 235 6.83 -7.50 -17.92
C ILE A 235 6.13 -7.04 -19.21
N ASN A 236 5.54 -5.85 -19.21
CA ASN A 236 4.72 -5.32 -20.32
C ASN A 236 3.56 -6.27 -20.70
N TRP A 237 2.80 -6.76 -19.72
CA TRP A 237 1.64 -7.59 -19.99
C TRP A 237 0.54 -6.74 -20.67
N ALA A 238 0.22 -7.08 -21.92
CA ALA A 238 -0.84 -6.48 -22.74
C ALA A 238 -0.59 -5.03 -23.17
N GLY A 239 0.66 -4.54 -23.05
CA GLY A 239 1.06 -3.19 -23.42
C GLY A 239 1.11 -2.96 -24.94
N THR A 240 0.48 -1.89 -25.40
CA THR A 240 0.67 -1.32 -26.74
C THR A 240 1.68 -0.16 -26.69
N SER A 241 2.09 0.32 -27.87
CA SER A 241 3.13 1.35 -28.11
C SER A 241 3.29 2.41 -27.01
N GLY A 242 4.53 2.59 -26.53
CA GLY A 242 4.93 3.71 -25.65
C GLY A 242 5.04 3.39 -24.16
N ALA A 243 4.72 2.17 -23.71
CA ALA A 243 4.98 1.72 -22.34
C ALA A 243 6.47 1.44 -22.10
N ALA A 244 6.99 1.85 -20.95
CA ALA A 244 8.34 1.50 -20.48
C ALA A 244 8.24 0.73 -19.17
N SER A 245 8.64 -0.54 -19.19
CA SER A 245 8.68 -1.37 -17.98
C SER A 245 10.06 -1.92 -17.73
N VAL A 246 10.53 -1.75 -16.50
CA VAL A 246 11.90 -2.04 -16.10
C VAL A 246 11.90 -2.76 -14.75
N VAL A 247 12.72 -3.80 -14.66
CA VAL A 247 13.11 -4.41 -13.39
C VAL A 247 14.60 -4.18 -13.21
N ASN A 248 14.96 -3.34 -12.25
CA ASN A 248 16.33 -3.06 -11.87
C ASN A 248 16.69 -3.88 -10.63
N ILE A 249 17.83 -4.56 -10.65
CA ILE A 249 18.30 -5.36 -9.50
C ILE A 249 19.78 -5.02 -9.26
N GLY A 250 20.11 -4.57 -8.06
CA GLY A 250 21.48 -4.21 -7.64
C GLY A 250 21.68 -2.72 -7.34
N GLY A 251 22.93 -2.34 -7.06
CA GLY A 251 23.34 -0.94 -6.87
C GLY A 251 23.15 -0.34 -5.46
N GLY A 252 22.73 -1.13 -4.46
CA GLY A 252 22.59 -0.69 -3.06
C GLY A 252 23.55 -1.37 -2.08
N ALA A 253 23.53 -0.94 -0.81
CA ALA A 253 24.44 -1.42 0.24
C ALA A 253 24.16 -2.87 0.72
N GLY A 254 22.97 -3.42 0.43
CA GLY A 254 22.54 -4.74 0.87
C GLY A 254 22.35 -5.73 -0.27
N ALA A 255 22.26 -7.03 0.07
CA ALA A 255 21.92 -8.06 -0.91
C ALA A 255 20.52 -7.78 -1.49
N ALA A 256 20.44 -7.71 -2.81
CA ALA A 256 19.22 -7.60 -3.57
C ALA A 256 18.94 -8.95 -4.25
N ALA A 257 17.74 -9.48 -4.06
CA ALA A 257 17.35 -10.73 -4.68
C ALA A 257 15.94 -10.67 -5.26
N VAL A 258 15.79 -11.21 -6.46
CA VAL A 258 14.51 -11.48 -7.08
C VAL A 258 14.43 -12.98 -7.36
N ARG A 259 13.48 -13.67 -6.72
CA ARG A 259 13.42 -15.13 -6.67
C ARG A 259 12.07 -15.64 -7.19
N GLY A 260 12.12 -16.54 -8.16
CA GLY A 260 10.97 -17.26 -8.67
C GLY A 260 10.89 -18.69 -8.15
N ALA A 261 9.70 -19.14 -7.74
CA ALA A 261 9.41 -20.56 -7.51
C ALA A 261 8.20 -20.99 -8.37
N SER A 262 8.35 -22.05 -9.16
CA SER A 262 7.25 -22.66 -9.94
C SER A 262 7.05 -24.10 -9.48
N ALA A 263 5.83 -24.46 -9.07
CA ALA A 263 5.51 -25.79 -8.56
C ALA A 263 5.36 -26.85 -9.69
N THR A 264 5.28 -26.43 -10.96
CA THR A 264 4.90 -27.31 -12.09
C THR A 264 5.98 -27.51 -13.15
N ALA A 265 7.17 -26.93 -12.99
CA ALA A 265 8.31 -27.25 -13.85
C ALA A 265 9.64 -26.96 -13.14
N ALA A 266 10.51 -27.96 -13.06
CA ALA A 266 11.92 -27.75 -12.75
C ALA A 266 12.48 -26.69 -13.72
N GLY A 267 12.85 -25.51 -13.20
CA GLY A 267 13.60 -24.50 -13.95
C GLY A 267 12.82 -23.43 -14.71
N ARG A 268 11.63 -22.99 -14.26
CA ARG A 268 11.01 -21.74 -14.78
C ARG A 268 10.96 -20.65 -13.71
N GLY A 269 12.11 -20.02 -13.48
CA GLY A 269 12.25 -18.83 -12.65
C GLY A 269 13.42 -17.98 -13.12
N LEU A 270 13.25 -16.67 -13.16
CA LEU A 270 14.34 -15.72 -13.31
C LEU A 270 14.97 -15.57 -11.92
N ASN A 271 16.05 -16.31 -11.64
CA ASN A 271 16.83 -16.13 -10.41
C ASN A 271 18.01 -15.20 -10.70
N LEU A 272 17.79 -13.90 -10.51
CA LEU A 272 18.83 -12.88 -10.63
C LEU A 272 19.27 -12.51 -9.21
N ALA A 273 20.32 -13.19 -8.75
CA ALA A 273 21.02 -12.81 -7.53
C ALA A 273 22.26 -12.02 -7.92
N VAL A 274 22.25 -10.71 -7.68
CA VAL A 274 23.46 -9.90 -7.72
C VAL A 274 24.11 -9.99 -6.34
N GLY A 275 25.14 -10.83 -6.22
CA GLY A 275 26.00 -10.83 -5.06
C GLY A 275 26.83 -9.55 -5.05
N ASN A 276 26.72 -8.75 -4.00
CA ASN A 276 27.72 -7.73 -3.73
C ASN A 276 28.96 -8.46 -3.22
N ALA A 277 30.02 -8.56 -4.04
CA ALA A 277 31.32 -8.96 -3.54
C ALA A 277 31.81 -7.84 -2.62
N ALA A 278 31.69 -8.03 -1.31
CA ALA A 278 32.44 -7.21 -0.37
C ALA A 278 33.94 -7.46 -0.63
N GLY A 279 34.63 -6.43 -1.15
CA GLY A 279 36.09 -6.35 -1.22
C GLY A 279 36.67 -6.56 -2.62
N THR A 280 37.18 -5.48 -3.22
CA THR A 280 38.59 -5.05 -3.09
C THR A 280 38.67 -3.54 -3.27
#